data_AF-A0A5E4UJV8-F1
#
_entry.id   AF-A0A5E4UJV8-F1
#
_cell.length_a   1.000
_cell.length_b   1.000
_cell.length_c   1.000
_cell.angle_alpha   90.00
_cell.angle_beta   90.00
_cell.angle_gamma   90.00
#
_symmetry.space_group_name_H-M   'P 1'
#
loop_
_entity.id
_entity.type
_entity.pdbx_description
1 polymer ?
#
loop_
_entity_poly.entity_id
_entity_poly.type
_entity_poly.pdbx_seq_one_letter_code
_entity_poly.pdbx_strand_id
1 'polypeptide(L)'
;MSDIVTNAQDSGPKWACAAHGCMLAGTTRTGADWLCGCHAHVMPMHWQEVTARMHARSAFVKAYLNAATIHPFDWANGRHRAASDAMARIGRPDLAPANQIRTTKVFDRKAHAFVEHTRTINEQDSVKLWTERLYLTLIAECCADLDKAKVRTLPSAELPFTPPAIQSLIPEMIE
;
A
#
# COMPACT_ATOMS: atom_id res chain seq x y z
N MET A 1 -2.36 26.33 -41.24
CA MET A 1 -2.03 26.43 -39.81
C MET A 1 -2.54 25.16 -39.17
N SER A 2 -1.63 24.22 -38.94
CA SER A 2 -1.95 22.87 -38.51
C SER A 2 -1.93 22.85 -36.99
N ASP A 3 -3.09 22.57 -36.38
CA ASP A 3 -3.20 22.38 -34.94
C ASP A 3 -2.34 21.19 -34.53
N ILE A 4 -1.32 21.46 -33.70
CA ILE A 4 -0.56 20.44 -33.00
C ILE A 4 -1.48 19.89 -31.92
N VAL A 5 -2.28 18.89 -32.29
CA VAL A 5 -2.88 17.97 -31.33
C VAL A 5 -1.72 17.19 -30.72
N THR A 6 -1.31 17.58 -29.52
CA THR A 6 -0.44 16.77 -28.69
C THR A 6 -1.19 15.47 -28.40
N ASN A 7 -0.93 14.45 -29.21
CA ASN A 7 -1.21 13.07 -28.91
C ASN A 7 -0.49 12.75 -27.59
N ALA A 8 -1.18 12.94 -26.47
CA ALA A 8 -0.88 12.22 -25.26
C ALA A 8 -1.12 10.75 -25.61
N GLN A 9 -0.09 10.08 -26.12
CA GLN A 9 -0.06 8.64 -26.25
C GLN A 9 -0.36 8.09 -24.85
N ASP A 10 -1.56 7.52 -24.71
CA ASP A 10 -2.00 6.83 -23.52
C ASP A 10 -1.08 5.60 -23.37
N SER A 11 0.06 5.81 -22.73
CA SER A 11 1.21 4.91 -22.71
C SER A 11 0.96 3.77 -21.74
N GLY A 12 0.33 2.70 -22.22
CA GLY A 12 0.31 1.40 -21.55
C GLY A 12 -0.54 1.33 -20.28
N PRO A 13 -0.66 0.13 -19.67
CA PRO A 13 -1.51 -0.07 -18.51
C PRO A 13 -1.03 0.83 -17.36
N LYS A 14 -1.92 1.71 -16.89
CA LYS A 14 -1.76 2.72 -15.82
C LYS A 14 -1.47 2.12 -14.42
N TRP A 15 -1.02 0.87 -14.39
CA TRP A 15 -0.95 0.01 -13.20
C TRP A 15 0.41 -0.68 -13.07
N ALA A 16 1.38 -0.44 -13.94
CA ALA A 16 2.74 -0.96 -13.75
C ALA A 16 3.47 -0.15 -12.66
N CYS A 17 4.20 -0.82 -11.78
CA CYS A 17 5.05 -0.12 -10.83
C CYS A 17 6.22 0.57 -11.57
N ALA A 18 6.45 1.86 -11.28
CA ALA A 18 7.50 2.65 -11.92
C ALA A 18 8.93 2.14 -11.61
N ALA A 19 9.10 1.35 -10.55
CA ALA A 19 10.34 0.62 -10.33
C ALA A 19 10.49 -0.48 -11.40
N HIS A 20 11.36 -0.22 -12.38
CA HIS A 20 11.58 -1.10 -13.52
C HIS A 20 11.86 -2.55 -13.09
N GLY A 21 11.17 -3.51 -13.72
CA GLY A 21 11.29 -4.93 -13.41
C GLY A 21 10.54 -5.39 -12.15
N CYS A 22 9.76 -4.52 -11.50
CA CYS A 22 8.91 -4.89 -10.39
C CYS A 22 7.84 -5.92 -10.81
N MET A 23 7.58 -6.88 -9.92
CA MET A 23 6.61 -7.96 -10.14
C MET A 23 5.18 -7.58 -9.76
N LEU A 24 4.96 -6.39 -9.19
CA LEU A 24 3.67 -5.94 -8.67
C LEU A 24 3.15 -4.73 -9.42
N ALA A 25 1.82 -4.59 -9.39
CA ALA A 25 1.16 -3.40 -9.89
C ALA A 25 1.43 -2.19 -8.99
N GLY A 26 1.49 -1.00 -9.60
CA GLY A 26 1.47 0.27 -8.90
C GLY A 26 0.09 0.53 -8.32
N THR A 27 0.02 0.69 -6.99
CA THR A 27 -1.23 0.95 -6.25
C THR A 27 -1.24 2.30 -5.56
N THR A 28 -0.07 2.94 -5.45
CA THR A 28 0.12 4.19 -4.73
C THR A 28 0.73 5.21 -5.67
N ARG A 29 0.06 6.34 -5.86
CA ARG A 29 0.59 7.44 -6.66
C ARG A 29 1.57 8.27 -5.83
N THR A 30 2.80 8.40 -6.30
CA THR A 30 3.87 9.21 -5.69
C THR A 30 4.39 10.19 -6.73
N GLY A 31 3.91 11.43 -6.67
CA GLY A 31 4.16 12.41 -7.73
C GLY A 31 3.52 11.99 -9.05
N ALA A 32 4.33 11.84 -10.09
CA ALA A 32 3.90 11.37 -11.42
C ALA A 32 3.86 9.84 -11.51
N ASP A 33 4.53 9.12 -10.61
CA ASP A 33 4.74 7.69 -10.69
C ASP A 33 3.68 6.89 -9.91
N TRP A 34 3.43 5.67 -10.35
CA TRP A 34 2.66 4.67 -9.62
C TRP A 34 3.60 3.61 -9.04
N LEU A 35 3.58 3.42 -7.73
CA LEU A 35 4.45 2.50 -7.01
C LEU A 35 3.64 1.40 -6.34
N CYS A 36 4.19 0.18 -6.30
CA CYS A 36 3.66 -0.88 -5.46
C CYS A 36 3.98 -0.58 -3.99
N GLY A 37 3.30 -1.22 -3.03
CA GLY A 37 3.57 -0.97 -1.61
C GLY A 37 5.01 -1.25 -1.17
N CYS A 38 5.75 -2.12 -1.87
CA CYS A 38 7.17 -2.33 -1.55
C CYS A 38 8.00 -1.09 -1.89
N HIS A 39 7.80 -0.50 -3.09
CA HIS A 39 8.57 0.66 -3.56
C HIS A 39 8.06 2.00 -2.99
N ALA A 40 6.78 2.10 -2.67
CA ALA A 40 6.17 3.33 -2.15
C ALA A 40 6.70 3.75 -0.76
N HIS A 41 7.31 2.82 -0.02
CA HIS A 41 7.80 3.06 1.35
C HIS A 41 9.32 3.20 1.45
N VAL A 42 10.06 3.10 0.34
CA VAL A 42 11.52 3.21 0.32
C VAL A 42 11.98 4.31 -0.64
N MET A 43 13.15 4.87 -0.37
CA MET A 43 13.74 5.87 -1.25
C MET A 43 14.08 5.27 -2.63
N PRO A 44 14.01 6.05 -3.74
CA PRO A 44 14.30 5.56 -5.09
C PRO A 44 15.66 4.86 -5.26
N MET A 45 16.67 5.28 -4.50
CA MET A 45 18.00 4.66 -4.48
C MET A 45 17.97 3.17 -4.09
N HIS A 46 16.95 2.73 -3.34
CA HIS A 46 16.79 1.34 -2.90
C HIS A 46 15.84 0.52 -3.80
N TRP A 47 15.24 1.10 -4.84
CA TRP A 47 14.23 0.40 -5.63
C TRP A 47 14.76 -0.84 -6.32
N GLN A 48 16.00 -0.80 -6.82
CA GLN A 48 16.63 -1.95 -7.46
C GLN A 48 16.88 -3.09 -6.48
N GLU A 49 17.30 -2.75 -5.25
CA GLU A 49 17.48 -3.74 -4.19
C GLU A 49 16.15 -4.38 -3.78
N VAL A 50 15.10 -3.58 -3.59
CA VAL A 50 13.76 -4.09 -3.31
C VAL A 50 13.27 -5.01 -4.43
N THR A 51 13.45 -4.61 -5.69
CA THR A 51 13.10 -5.44 -6.86
C THR A 51 13.88 -6.76 -6.85
N ALA A 52 15.18 -6.74 -6.57
CA ALA A 52 15.98 -7.95 -6.47
C ALA A 52 15.51 -8.87 -5.32
N ARG A 53 15.18 -8.31 -4.15
CA ARG A 53 14.62 -9.04 -3.01
C ARG A 53 13.26 -9.66 -3.31
N MET A 54 12.43 -9.00 -4.12
CA MET A 54 11.16 -9.56 -4.61
C MET A 54 11.39 -10.73 -5.58
N HIS A 55 12.32 -10.61 -6.52
CA HIS A 55 12.67 -11.70 -7.45
C HIS A 55 13.26 -12.92 -6.74
N ALA A 56 14.13 -12.70 -5.74
CA ALA A 56 14.63 -13.76 -4.86
C ALA A 56 13.50 -14.49 -4.11
N ARG A 57 12.36 -13.81 -3.91
CA ARG A 57 11.14 -14.34 -3.27
C ARG A 57 10.01 -14.57 -4.28
N SER A 58 10.33 -14.81 -5.55
CA SER A 58 9.32 -14.87 -6.62
C SER A 58 8.19 -15.88 -6.37
N ALA A 59 8.47 -17.00 -5.70
CA ALA A 59 7.45 -17.97 -5.29
C ALA A 59 6.44 -17.37 -4.30
N PHE A 60 6.92 -16.59 -3.32
CA PHE A 60 6.06 -15.90 -2.36
C PHE A 60 5.27 -14.77 -3.01
N VAL A 61 5.90 -13.99 -3.91
CA VAL A 61 5.18 -12.94 -4.67
C VAL A 61 4.06 -13.53 -5.51
N LYS A 62 4.31 -14.67 -6.19
CA LYS A 62 3.28 -15.40 -6.93
C LYS A 62 2.17 -15.93 -6.03
N ALA A 63 2.50 -16.43 -4.84
CA ALA A 63 1.51 -16.88 -3.87
C ALA A 63 0.58 -15.74 -3.43
N TYR A 64 1.15 -14.54 -3.16
CA TYR A 64 0.37 -13.34 -2.87
C TYR A 64 -0.55 -12.94 -4.04
N LEU A 65 -0.03 -12.88 -5.26
CA LEU A 65 -0.81 -12.52 -6.44
C LEU A 65 -1.96 -13.52 -6.68
N ASN A 66 -1.69 -14.82 -6.50
CA ASN A 66 -2.72 -15.85 -6.58
C ASN A 66 -3.78 -15.66 -5.48
N ALA A 67 -3.37 -15.41 -4.23
CA ALA A 67 -4.29 -15.16 -3.13
C ALA A 67 -5.23 -13.97 -3.40
N ALA A 68 -4.70 -12.89 -3.97
CA ALA A 68 -5.46 -11.69 -4.34
C ALA A 68 -6.56 -11.94 -5.40
N THR A 69 -6.52 -13.07 -6.10
CA THR A 69 -7.51 -13.45 -7.12
C THR A 69 -8.50 -14.52 -6.67
N ILE A 70 -8.30 -15.09 -5.48
CA ILE A 70 -9.23 -16.11 -4.96
C ILE A 70 -10.56 -15.45 -4.63
N HIS A 71 -11.64 -15.98 -5.18
CA HIS A 71 -12.98 -15.50 -4.88
C HIS A 71 -13.37 -15.84 -3.43
N PRO A 72 -14.02 -14.94 -2.67
CA PRO A 72 -14.42 -15.19 -1.29
C PRO A 72 -15.30 -16.44 -1.10
N PHE A 73 -16.15 -16.77 -2.09
CA PHE A 73 -16.97 -17.98 -2.05
C PHE A 73 -16.11 -19.27 -2.06
N ASP A 74 -15.08 -19.33 -2.91
CA ASP A 74 -14.19 -20.48 -2.96
C ASP A 74 -13.40 -20.64 -1.65
N TRP A 75 -13.03 -19.51 -1.05
CA TRP A 75 -12.37 -19.49 0.25
C TRP A 75 -13.25 -20.13 1.33
N ALA A 76 -14.51 -19.69 1.44
CA ALA A 76 -15.49 -20.25 2.36
C ALA A 76 -15.75 -21.74 2.11
N ASN A 77 -15.61 -22.22 0.87
CA ASN A 77 -15.73 -23.62 0.49
C ASN A 77 -14.45 -24.45 0.68
N GLY A 78 -13.52 -24.00 1.53
CA GLY A 78 -12.38 -24.81 1.95
C GLY A 78 -11.08 -24.58 1.18
N ARG A 79 -11.04 -23.62 0.25
CA ARG A 79 -9.81 -23.30 -0.52
C ARG A 79 -8.65 -22.81 0.37
N HIS A 80 -8.93 -22.41 1.60
CA HIS A 80 -7.94 -22.12 2.63
C HIS A 80 -7.02 -23.33 2.94
N ARG A 81 -7.49 -24.58 2.80
CA ARG A 81 -6.66 -25.79 2.99
C ARG A 81 -5.60 -25.92 1.91
N ALA A 82 -6.02 -25.77 0.65
CA ALA A 82 -5.11 -25.78 -0.50
C ALA A 82 -4.10 -24.62 -0.43
N ALA A 83 -4.51 -23.48 0.13
CA ALA A 83 -3.60 -22.36 0.41
C ALA A 83 -2.54 -22.74 1.47
N SER A 84 -2.91 -23.42 2.56
CA SER A 84 -1.94 -23.93 3.53
C SER A 84 -0.90 -24.87 2.88
N ASP A 85 -1.36 -25.82 2.05
CA ASP A 85 -0.46 -26.73 1.34
C ASP A 85 0.46 -25.99 0.37
N ALA A 86 -0.05 -24.97 -0.32
CA ALA A 86 0.75 -24.14 -1.21
C ALA A 86 1.84 -23.39 -0.45
N MET A 87 1.52 -22.83 0.72
CA MET A 87 2.49 -22.15 1.57
C MET A 87 3.56 -23.10 2.12
N ALA A 88 3.18 -24.32 2.50
CA ALA A 88 4.14 -25.36 2.89
C ALA A 88 5.09 -25.73 1.73
N ARG A 89 4.56 -25.89 0.50
CA ARG A 89 5.38 -26.22 -0.69
C ARG A 89 6.42 -25.16 -1.04
N ILE A 90 6.16 -23.89 -0.75
CA ILE A 90 7.14 -22.82 -0.97
C ILE A 90 8.03 -22.55 0.25
N GLY A 91 7.99 -23.42 1.27
CA GLY A 91 8.80 -23.32 2.48
C GLY A 91 8.35 -22.23 3.46
N ARG A 92 7.09 -21.78 3.39
CA ARG A 92 6.51 -20.73 4.24
C ARG A 92 5.26 -21.17 5.00
N PRO A 93 5.29 -22.30 5.74
CA PRO A 93 4.13 -22.75 6.52
C PRO A 93 3.69 -21.73 7.59
N ASP A 94 4.61 -20.84 8.04
CA ASP A 94 4.33 -19.71 8.92
C ASP A 94 3.29 -18.72 8.34
N LEU A 95 3.18 -18.69 7.02
CA LEU A 95 2.24 -17.82 6.31
C LEU A 95 0.95 -18.53 5.87
N ALA A 96 0.72 -19.77 6.29
CA ALA A 96 -0.56 -20.44 6.06
C ALA A 96 -1.72 -19.72 6.80
N PRO A 97 -2.96 -19.76 6.29
CA PRO A 97 -4.13 -19.17 6.96
C PRO A 97 -4.27 -19.65 8.40
N ALA A 98 -4.27 -18.71 9.35
CA ALA A 98 -4.23 -19.03 10.77
C ALA A 98 -5.07 -18.06 11.62
N ASN A 99 -5.27 -18.43 12.88
CA ASN A 99 -5.76 -17.51 13.89
C ASN A 99 -4.66 -16.50 14.24
N GLN A 100 -4.96 -15.22 14.09
CA GLN A 100 -4.04 -14.11 14.35
C GLN A 100 -4.57 -13.25 15.49
N ILE A 101 -3.68 -12.87 16.41
CA ILE A 101 -3.99 -11.83 17.40
C ILE A 101 -3.54 -10.50 16.79
N ARG A 102 -4.48 -9.57 16.58
CA ARG A 102 -4.18 -8.22 16.11
C ARG A 102 -4.51 -7.20 17.18
N THR A 103 -3.52 -6.38 17.50
CA THR A 103 -3.67 -5.21 18.37
C THR A 103 -3.72 -3.96 17.50
N THR A 104 -4.75 -3.14 17.65
CA THR A 104 -4.90 -1.86 16.95
C THR A 104 -5.17 -0.76 17.95
N LYS A 105 -4.55 0.41 17.79
CA LYS A 105 -4.88 1.60 18.59
C LYS A 105 -6.19 2.18 18.09
N VAL A 106 -7.20 2.21 18.95
CA VAL A 106 -8.52 2.75 18.65
C VAL A 106 -8.75 3.95 19.56
N PHE A 107 -9.33 5.02 19.02
CA PHE A 107 -9.72 6.16 19.82
C PHE A 107 -11.01 5.83 20.59
N ASP A 108 -10.91 5.69 21.91
CA ASP A 108 -12.05 5.55 22.78
C ASP A 108 -12.66 6.93 23.05
N ARG A 109 -13.88 7.15 22.54
CA ARG A 109 -14.62 8.39 22.73
C ARG A 109 -15.03 8.63 24.19
N LYS A 110 -15.23 7.58 24.99
CA LYS A 110 -15.62 7.71 26.40
C LYS A 110 -14.43 8.11 27.28
N ALA A 111 -13.28 7.50 27.05
CA ALA A 111 -12.05 7.81 27.77
C ALA A 111 -11.27 8.99 27.17
N HIS A 112 -11.69 9.51 26.00
CA HIS A 112 -10.98 10.53 25.22
C HIS A 112 -9.49 10.21 25.02
N ALA A 113 -9.17 8.93 24.82
CA ALA A 113 -7.80 8.44 24.75
C ALA A 113 -7.65 7.33 23.69
N PHE A 114 -6.43 7.15 23.19
CA PHE A 114 -6.11 5.98 22.37
C PHE A 114 -5.87 4.78 23.27
N VAL A 115 -6.67 3.73 23.07
CA VAL A 115 -6.56 2.46 23.77
C VAL A 115 -6.15 1.36 22.81
N GLU A 116 -5.44 0.36 23.32
CA GLU A 116 -5.10 -0.83 22.56
C GLU A 116 -6.28 -1.79 22.55
N HIS A 117 -6.80 -2.07 21.36
CA HIS A 117 -7.84 -3.05 21.14
C HIS A 117 -7.23 -4.30 20.51
N THR A 118 -7.22 -5.39 21.29
CA THR A 118 -6.75 -6.70 20.85
C THR A 118 -7.94 -7.55 20.42
N ARG A 119 -7.89 -8.10 19.21
CA ARG A 119 -8.88 -9.06 18.72
C ARG A 119 -8.20 -10.26 18.09
N THR A 120 -8.82 -11.42 18.28
CA THR A 120 -8.46 -12.64 17.55
C THR A 120 -9.22 -12.67 16.23
N ILE A 121 -8.49 -12.89 15.14
CA ILE A 121 -9.01 -12.98 13.78
C ILE A 121 -8.73 -14.39 13.26
N ASN A 122 -9.74 -15.06 12.74
CA ASN A 122 -9.55 -16.28 11.97
C ASN A 122 -9.43 -15.95 10.48
N GLU A 123 -8.25 -16.13 9.91
CA GLU A 123 -8.02 -15.88 8.48
C GLU A 123 -8.71 -16.89 7.56
N GLN A 124 -9.11 -18.05 8.08
CA GLN A 124 -9.87 -19.04 7.31
C GLN A 124 -11.29 -18.55 6.98
N ASP A 125 -11.81 -17.56 7.74
CA ASP A 125 -13.12 -16.97 7.48
C ASP A 125 -13.05 -15.85 6.42
N SER A 126 -11.85 -15.33 6.11
CA SER A 126 -11.70 -14.21 5.18
C SER A 126 -10.37 -14.22 4.43
N VAL A 127 -10.43 -14.53 3.13
CA VAL A 127 -9.28 -14.45 2.21
C VAL A 127 -8.64 -13.07 2.21
N LYS A 128 -9.42 -12.01 2.44
CA LYS A 128 -8.92 -10.63 2.49
C LYS A 128 -7.93 -10.45 3.64
N LEU A 129 -8.22 -10.99 4.82
CA LEU A 129 -7.37 -10.84 6.00
C LEU A 129 -6.06 -11.62 5.84
N TRP A 130 -6.14 -12.80 5.24
CA TRP A 130 -4.95 -13.57 4.88
C TRP A 130 -4.09 -12.86 3.82
N THR A 131 -4.71 -12.41 2.73
CA THR A 131 -4.02 -11.70 1.63
C THR A 131 -3.35 -10.41 2.10
N GLU A 132 -4.01 -9.66 3.00
CA GLU A 132 -3.43 -8.49 3.66
C GLU A 132 -2.18 -8.86 4.47
N ARG A 133 -2.20 -9.97 5.22
CA ARG A 133 -1.01 -10.44 5.96
C ARG A 133 0.12 -10.79 4.99
N LEU A 134 -0.15 -11.53 3.92
CA LEU A 134 0.87 -11.85 2.91
C LEU A 134 1.49 -10.56 2.33
N TYR A 135 0.66 -9.57 2.02
CA TYR A 135 1.12 -8.29 1.47
C TYR A 135 2.02 -7.52 2.44
N LEU A 136 1.60 -7.40 3.70
CA LEU A 136 2.37 -6.69 4.73
C LEU A 136 3.68 -7.41 5.05
N THR A 137 3.68 -8.75 5.08
CA THR A 137 4.91 -9.54 5.22
C THR A 137 5.83 -9.34 4.03
N LEU A 138 5.31 -9.32 2.81
CA LEU A 138 6.11 -9.07 1.61
C LEU A 138 6.79 -7.70 1.67
N ILE A 139 6.07 -6.65 2.07
CA ILE A 139 6.64 -5.31 2.28
C ILE A 139 7.71 -5.35 3.37
N ALA A 140 7.43 -5.97 4.51
CA ALA A 140 8.36 -6.03 5.62
C ALA A 140 9.67 -6.74 5.22
N GLU A 141 9.60 -7.89 4.55
CA GLU A 141 10.77 -8.67 4.15
C GLU A 141 11.55 -8.03 2.99
N CYS A 142 10.87 -7.39 2.04
CA CYS A 142 11.55 -6.76 0.91
C CYS A 142 12.15 -5.40 1.29
N CYS A 143 11.58 -4.70 2.27
CA CYS A 143 11.99 -3.35 2.67
C CYS A 143 12.70 -3.30 4.03
N ALA A 144 12.99 -4.45 4.64
CA ALA A 144 13.72 -4.53 5.90
C ALA A 144 15.08 -3.83 5.80
N ASP A 145 15.40 -3.02 6.81
CA ASP A 145 16.70 -2.33 6.97
C ASP A 145 17.07 -1.37 5.83
N LEU A 146 16.10 -0.97 5.00
CA LEU A 146 16.28 0.06 3.98
C LEU A 146 15.77 1.40 4.48
N ASP A 147 16.41 2.49 4.04
CA ASP A 147 15.98 3.83 4.38
C ASP A 147 14.54 4.05 3.89
N LYS A 148 13.64 4.20 4.85
CA LYS A 148 12.22 4.43 4.58
C LYS A 148 12.04 5.89 4.23
N ALA A 149 11.39 6.14 3.11
CA ALA A 149 10.83 7.46 2.87
C ALA A 149 9.78 7.70 3.96
N LYS A 150 10.00 8.65 4.88
CA LYS A 150 8.85 9.36 5.45
C LYS A 150 8.16 9.91 4.22
N VAL A 151 7.01 9.37 3.83
CA VAL A 151 6.18 9.93 2.75
C VAL A 151 5.85 11.35 3.18
N ARG A 152 6.75 12.29 2.87
CA ARG A 152 6.61 13.70 3.12
C ARG A 152 5.91 14.24 1.89
N THR A 153 4.79 14.86 2.18
CA THR A 153 3.94 15.69 1.33
C THR A 153 3.18 14.95 0.23
N LEU A 154 1.88 14.72 0.53
CA LEU A 154 0.81 15.04 -0.43
C LEU A 154 1.24 16.26 -1.25
N PRO A 155 1.06 16.29 -2.58
CA PRO A 155 1.16 17.56 -3.28
C PRO A 155 0.17 18.50 -2.60
N SER A 156 0.70 19.53 -1.96
CA SER A 156 -0.08 20.72 -1.66
C SER A 156 -0.51 21.22 -3.02
N ALA A 157 -1.74 20.89 -3.42
CA ALA A 157 -2.43 21.77 -4.34
C ALA A 157 -2.46 23.12 -3.61
N GLU A 158 -1.62 24.05 -4.06
CA GLU A 158 -1.90 25.46 -3.80
C GLU A 158 -3.32 25.68 -4.31
N LEU A 159 -4.27 25.74 -3.37
CA LEU A 159 -5.61 26.20 -3.67
C LEU A 159 -5.44 27.66 -4.10
N PRO A 160 -5.85 28.05 -5.33
CA PRO A 160 -5.93 29.45 -5.68
C PRO A 160 -7.19 30.00 -5.02
N PHE A 161 -7.12 30.22 -3.71
CA PHE A 161 -8.11 31.02 -3.01
C PHE A 161 -7.37 31.84 -1.96
N THR A 162 -6.84 32.98 -2.40
CA THR A 162 -6.68 34.13 -1.52
C THR A 162 -8.06 34.47 -0.96
N PRO A 163 -8.27 34.40 0.37
CA PRO A 163 -9.47 34.98 0.96
C PRO A 163 -9.47 36.48 0.64
N PRO A 164 -10.62 37.10 0.34
CA PRO A 164 -10.67 38.55 0.18
C PRO A 164 -10.12 39.21 1.45
N ALA A 165 -9.22 40.18 1.26
CA ALA A 165 -8.67 40.97 2.36
C ALA A 165 -9.84 41.52 3.19
N ILE A 166 -9.89 41.11 4.45
CA ILE A 166 -10.75 41.75 5.44
C ILE A 166 -10.26 43.19 5.51
N GLN A 167 -10.99 44.12 4.91
CA GLN A 167 -10.84 45.54 5.15
C GLN A 167 -11.10 45.76 6.64
N SER A 168 -10.02 45.84 7.42
CA SER A 168 -10.09 46.32 8.78
C SER A 168 -10.41 47.82 8.71
N LEU A 169 -11.69 48.11 8.90
CA LEU A 169 -12.25 49.40 9.30
C LEU A 169 -11.65 49.80 10.65
N ILE A 170 -10.52 50.51 10.63
CA ILE A 170 -10.12 51.36 11.75
C ILE A 170 -9.58 52.67 11.15
N PRO A 171 -10.34 53.77 11.16
CA PRO A 171 -9.79 55.10 10.98
C PRO A 171 -9.11 55.54 12.29
N GLU A 172 -8.15 56.46 12.14
CA GLU A 172 -7.44 57.27 13.16
C GLU A 172 -5.95 56.93 13.31
N MET A 173 -5.01 57.89 13.30
CA MET A 173 -5.00 59.33 13.02
C MET A 173 -3.50 59.70 12.87
N ILE A 174 -3.16 60.58 11.93
CA ILE A 174 -1.84 61.23 11.82
C ILE A 174 -1.76 62.33 12.88
N GLU A 175 -0.61 62.40 13.55
CA GLU A 175 -0.04 63.46 14.42
C GLU A 175 -0.97 64.52 15.05
#